data_AF-A0AAU0V2D3-F1
#
_entry.id   AF-A0AAU0V2D3-F1
#
_cell.length_a   1.000
_cell.length_b   1.000
_cell.length_c   1.000
_cell.angle_alpha   90.00
_cell.angle_beta   90.00
_cell.angle_gamma   90.00
#
_symmetry.space_group_name_H-M   'P 1'
#
loop_
_entity.id
_entity.type
_entity.pdbx_description
1 polymer ?
#
loop_
_entity_poly.entity_id
_entity_poly.type
_entity_poly.pdbx_seq_one_letter_code
_entity_poly.pdbx_strand_id
1 'polypeptide(L)'
;MTDGKGEQTKSKVMERLYAVKWDGDWDEVFGKTMSRRLLMREYLRRSALWAQTYSAESVWPFYDITEFMDPEFKISPGIAHELDKFLRARMSADVKVTCRGAVRLAELRLQNPTNRSDNLPDLYEPLIRLYERGGEFMTDNAGALDLTGVSFRPGSLQGNASNTPVVALHNTVLDALDVEGRVTFYASDSDRGPVFRRLLPQGGGQRDEVFSGKLGWQPTTQPFASDGDRGYARIYDQEAARLIEVAVLSAPRCAGQEQA
;
A
#
# COMPACT_ATOMS: atom_id res chain seq x y z
N MET A 1 -21.09 31.34 30.20
CA MET A 1 -19.66 31.49 30.56
C MET A 1 -19.13 30.10 30.89
N THR A 2 -18.18 29.49 30.21
CA THR A 2 -17.55 29.59 28.88
C THR A 2 -16.55 28.42 28.91
N ASP A 3 -16.36 27.77 27.77
CA ASP A 3 -15.19 26.93 27.45
C ASP A 3 -15.07 25.57 28.16
N GLY A 4 -16.00 24.67 27.82
CA GLY A 4 -15.61 23.29 27.58
C GLY A 4 -14.77 23.23 26.31
N LYS A 5 -13.46 23.46 26.41
CA LYS A 5 -12.48 23.07 25.39
C LYS A 5 -12.61 21.56 25.19
N GLY A 6 -13.51 21.19 24.28
CA GLY A 6 -13.50 19.87 23.66
C GLY A 6 -12.20 19.79 22.90
N GLU A 7 -11.22 19.14 23.51
CA GLU A 7 -9.98 18.75 22.85
C GLU A 7 -10.38 17.94 21.62
N GLN A 8 -10.38 18.59 20.46
CA GLN A 8 -10.65 17.97 19.16
C GLN A 8 -9.54 16.94 18.95
N THR A 9 -9.81 15.71 19.38
CA THR A 9 -8.97 14.58 19.03
C THR A 9 -9.06 14.46 17.51
N LYS A 10 -8.00 14.88 16.82
CA LYS A 10 -7.95 14.80 15.37
C LYS A 10 -7.97 13.34 14.97
N SER A 11 -8.75 13.02 13.93
CA SER A 11 -8.77 11.67 13.40
C SER A 11 -7.36 11.28 12.95
N LYS A 12 -6.82 10.17 13.46
CA LYS A 12 -5.47 9.69 13.09
C LYS A 12 -5.31 9.48 11.57
N VAL A 13 -6.39 9.10 10.89
CA VAL A 13 -6.41 9.00 9.42
C VAL A 13 -6.28 10.37 8.77
N MET A 14 -6.98 11.39 9.28
CA MET A 14 -6.83 12.76 8.79
C MET A 14 -5.41 13.29 8.96
N GLU A 15 -4.78 13.03 10.12
CA GLU A 15 -3.38 13.43 10.36
C GLU A 15 -2.43 12.83 9.32
N ARG A 16 -2.60 11.54 9.00
CA ARG A 16 -1.81 10.86 7.97
C ARG A 16 -2.06 11.47 6.59
N LEU A 17 -3.31 11.70 6.21
CA LEU A 17 -3.67 12.27 4.91
C LEU A 17 -3.14 13.71 4.73
N TYR A 18 -3.12 14.52 5.79
CA TYR A 18 -2.51 15.85 5.76
C TYR A 18 -0.98 15.81 5.66
N ALA A 19 -0.34 14.77 6.19
CA ALA A 19 1.11 14.60 6.11
C ALA A 19 1.60 14.12 4.73
N VAL A 20 0.70 13.68 3.86
CA VAL A 20 1.03 13.23 2.51
C VAL A 20 1.56 14.39 1.66
N LYS A 21 2.68 14.14 0.98
CA LYS A 21 3.21 15.01 -0.08
C LYS A 21 2.48 14.72 -1.40
N TRP A 22 1.39 15.44 -1.66
CA TRP A 22 0.58 15.28 -2.88
C TRP A 22 1.30 15.80 -4.13
N ASP A 23 1.96 16.96 -4.03
CA ASP A 23 2.70 17.63 -5.12
C ASP A 23 4.23 17.42 -4.97
N GLY A 24 4.65 16.18 -4.76
CA GLY A 24 6.03 15.82 -4.41
C GLY A 24 7.05 15.88 -5.55
N ASP A 25 8.32 15.63 -5.20
CA ASP A 25 9.40 15.41 -6.17
C ASP A 25 9.12 14.15 -6.99
N TRP A 26 9.00 14.29 -8.30
CA TRP A 26 8.65 13.20 -9.20
C TRP A 26 9.70 12.08 -9.18
N ASP A 27 10.98 12.41 -8.97
CA ASP A 27 12.03 11.40 -8.88
C ASP A 27 11.83 10.51 -7.64
N GLU A 28 11.43 11.10 -6.50
CA GLU A 28 11.10 10.37 -5.28
C GLU A 28 9.90 9.43 -5.49
N VAL A 29 8.89 9.86 -6.27
CA VAL A 29 7.71 9.03 -6.58
C VAL A 29 8.07 7.90 -7.54
N PHE A 30 8.88 8.16 -8.57
CA PHE A 30 9.33 7.15 -9.52
C PHE A 30 10.18 6.06 -8.84
N GLY A 31 11.03 6.43 -7.88
CA GLY A 31 11.77 5.49 -7.04
C GLY A 31 10.86 4.53 -6.26
N LYS A 32 9.60 4.90 -6.02
CA LYS A 32 8.62 4.13 -5.22
C LYS A 32 7.56 3.40 -6.03
N THR A 33 7.78 3.27 -7.34
CA THR A 33 6.80 2.71 -8.29
C THR A 33 6.37 1.27 -7.94
N MET A 34 7.30 0.43 -7.48
CA MET A 34 7.06 -1.00 -7.25
C MET A 34 6.07 -1.20 -6.10
N SER A 35 6.37 -0.62 -4.95
CA SER A 35 5.51 -0.67 -3.78
C SER A 35 4.16 0.01 -4.03
N ARG A 36 4.11 1.16 -4.72
CA ARG A 36 2.85 1.83 -5.09
C ARG A 36 1.93 0.90 -5.89
N ARG A 37 2.49 0.20 -6.88
CA ARG A 37 1.73 -0.79 -7.66
C ARG A 37 1.22 -1.96 -6.82
N LEU A 38 2.06 -2.51 -5.96
CA LEU A 38 1.66 -3.61 -5.08
C LEU A 38 0.60 -3.19 -4.05
N LEU A 39 0.72 -1.97 -3.50
CA LEU A 39 -0.27 -1.38 -2.59
C LEU A 39 -1.62 -1.17 -3.27
N MET A 40 -1.64 -0.67 -4.51
CA MET A 40 -2.91 -0.56 -5.25
C MET A 40 -3.52 -1.94 -5.53
N ARG A 41 -2.72 -2.94 -5.90
CA ARG A 41 -3.23 -4.31 -6.08
C ARG A 41 -3.78 -4.89 -4.77
N GLU A 42 -3.13 -4.61 -3.65
CA GLU A 42 -3.65 -5.00 -2.33
C GLU A 42 -4.94 -4.26 -1.98
N TYR A 43 -5.06 -2.97 -2.31
CA TYR A 43 -6.32 -2.23 -2.17
C TYR A 43 -7.43 -2.88 -3.01
N LEU A 44 -7.20 -3.13 -4.30
CA LEU A 44 -8.20 -3.73 -5.20
C LEU A 44 -8.67 -5.10 -4.71
N ARG A 45 -7.75 -5.91 -4.16
CA ARG A 45 -8.07 -7.18 -3.50
C ARG A 45 -8.99 -6.96 -2.30
N ARG A 46 -8.63 -6.06 -1.39
CA ARG A 46 -9.44 -5.79 -0.19
C ARG A 46 -10.79 -5.17 -0.56
N SER A 47 -10.83 -4.21 -1.47
CA SER A 47 -12.06 -3.58 -1.92
C SER A 47 -13.00 -4.56 -2.63
N ALA A 48 -12.48 -5.59 -3.29
CA ALA A 48 -13.32 -6.66 -3.84
C ALA A 48 -13.97 -7.50 -2.74
N LEU A 49 -13.22 -7.88 -1.70
CA LEU A 49 -13.76 -8.62 -0.54
C LEU A 49 -14.83 -7.82 0.21
N TRP A 50 -14.57 -6.53 0.42
CA TRP A 50 -15.53 -5.62 1.05
C TRP A 50 -16.78 -5.42 0.19
N ALA A 51 -16.62 -5.28 -1.14
CA ALA A 51 -17.74 -5.11 -2.04
C ALA A 51 -18.66 -6.34 -2.04
N GLN A 52 -18.11 -7.55 -2.06
CA GLN A 52 -18.89 -8.78 -1.96
C GLN A 52 -19.62 -8.91 -0.61
N THR A 53 -18.98 -8.48 0.48
CA THR A 53 -19.55 -8.62 1.82
C THR A 53 -20.72 -7.67 2.06
N TYR A 54 -20.67 -6.47 1.51
CA TYR A 54 -21.66 -5.40 1.72
C TYR A 54 -22.51 -5.09 0.48
N SER A 55 -22.49 -5.98 -0.52
CA SER A 55 -23.25 -5.82 -1.77
C SER A 55 -22.99 -4.49 -2.50
N ALA A 56 -21.72 -4.08 -2.55
CA ALA A 56 -21.24 -2.85 -3.20
C ALA A 56 -20.54 -3.11 -4.54
N GLU A 57 -20.85 -4.22 -5.21
CA GLU A 57 -20.14 -4.66 -6.42
C GLU A 57 -20.31 -3.69 -7.60
N SER A 58 -21.45 -3.00 -7.68
CA SER A 58 -21.75 -2.06 -8.77
C SER A 58 -20.92 -0.77 -8.74
N VAL A 59 -20.29 -0.45 -7.61
CA VAL A 59 -19.49 0.77 -7.42
C VAL A 59 -17.99 0.46 -7.23
N TRP A 60 -17.59 -0.80 -7.36
CA TRP A 60 -16.20 -1.21 -7.29
C TRP A 60 -15.39 -0.59 -8.47
N PRO A 61 -14.13 -0.14 -8.28
CA PRO A 61 -13.27 -0.37 -7.12
C PRO A 61 -13.20 0.75 -6.08
N PHE A 62 -13.61 1.98 -6.42
CA PHE A 62 -13.43 3.17 -5.56
C PHE A 62 -14.77 3.65 -5.03
N TYR A 63 -15.01 3.43 -3.75
CA TYR A 63 -16.26 3.77 -3.09
C TYR A 63 -16.04 4.05 -1.60
N ASP A 64 -17.02 4.72 -0.99
CA ASP A 64 -17.12 4.86 0.45
C ASP A 64 -17.95 3.70 1.01
N ILE A 65 -17.27 2.74 1.65
CA ILE A 65 -17.94 1.55 2.19
C ILE A 65 -18.94 1.88 3.30
N THR A 66 -18.79 3.02 3.97
CA THR A 66 -19.70 3.40 5.06
C THR A 66 -21.12 3.65 4.55
N GLU A 67 -21.28 4.05 3.28
CA GLU A 67 -22.59 4.21 2.63
C GLU A 67 -23.36 2.88 2.51
N PHE A 68 -22.67 1.74 2.56
CA PHE A 68 -23.26 0.40 2.50
C PHE A 68 -23.35 -0.26 3.89
N MET A 69 -22.45 0.09 4.81
CA MET A 69 -22.45 -0.44 6.18
C MET A 69 -23.53 0.21 7.05
N ASP A 70 -23.62 1.53 7.00
CA ASP A 70 -24.53 2.34 7.81
C ASP A 70 -24.82 3.66 7.04
N PRO A 71 -25.83 3.67 6.16
CA PRO A 71 -26.15 4.84 5.33
C PRO A 71 -26.50 6.09 6.15
N GLU A 72 -26.97 5.92 7.39
CA GLU A 72 -27.34 7.02 8.28
C GLU A 72 -26.15 7.53 9.10
N PHE A 73 -24.98 6.89 8.98
CA PHE A 73 -23.77 7.27 9.69
C PHE A 73 -23.33 8.70 9.35
N LYS A 74 -23.11 9.48 10.40
CA LYS A 74 -22.61 10.86 10.33
C LYS A 74 -21.37 10.99 11.20
N ILE A 75 -20.29 11.46 10.58
CA ILE A 75 -19.11 11.93 11.31
C ILE A 75 -19.42 13.23 12.05
N SER A 76 -18.64 13.54 13.09
CA SER A 76 -18.85 14.76 13.86
C SER A 76 -18.72 16.01 12.97
N PRO A 77 -19.48 17.10 13.24
CA PRO A 77 -19.42 18.31 12.41
C PRO A 77 -18.03 18.91 12.27
N GLY A 78 -17.18 18.80 13.30
CA GLY A 78 -15.79 19.27 13.27
C GLY A 78 -14.94 18.49 12.26
N ILE A 79 -15.00 17.15 12.31
CA ILE A 79 -14.27 16.29 11.37
C ILE A 79 -14.82 16.44 9.95
N ALA A 80 -16.15 16.56 9.80
CA ALA A 80 -16.78 16.82 8.50
C ALA A 80 -16.24 18.10 7.86
N HIS A 81 -16.15 19.18 8.62
CA HIS A 81 -15.64 20.46 8.13
C HIS A 81 -14.16 20.37 7.72
N GLU A 82 -13.32 19.72 8.52
CA GLU A 82 -11.90 19.52 8.19
C GLU A 82 -11.73 18.66 6.93
N LEU A 83 -12.50 17.58 6.82
CA LEU A 83 -12.49 16.69 5.66
C LEU A 83 -12.93 17.42 4.39
N ASP A 84 -14.03 18.18 4.45
CA ASP A 84 -14.48 18.98 3.31
C ASP A 84 -13.45 20.03 2.88
N LYS A 85 -12.72 20.62 3.84
CA LYS A 85 -11.62 21.54 3.53
C LYS A 85 -10.46 20.81 2.85
N PHE A 86 -10.10 19.63 3.34
CA PHE A 86 -9.05 18.79 2.74
C PHE A 86 -9.39 18.38 1.31
N LEU A 87 -10.62 17.89 1.07
CA LEU A 87 -11.06 17.39 -0.23
C LEU A 87 -11.26 18.48 -1.30
N ARG A 88 -11.22 19.77 -0.93
CA ARG A 88 -11.19 20.88 -1.90
C ARG A 88 -9.85 21.02 -2.62
N ALA A 89 -8.82 20.30 -2.18
CA ALA A 89 -7.54 20.22 -2.89
C ALA A 89 -7.72 19.66 -4.32
N ARG A 90 -6.71 19.91 -5.16
CA ARG A 90 -6.64 19.46 -6.56
C ARG A 90 -6.27 17.97 -6.63
N MET A 91 -7.15 17.13 -6.11
CA MET A 91 -7.02 15.67 -6.19
C MET A 91 -8.01 15.11 -7.22
N SER A 92 -7.71 13.93 -7.76
CA SER A 92 -8.66 13.18 -8.59
C SER A 92 -9.93 12.79 -7.81
N ALA A 93 -11.03 12.55 -8.53
CA ALA A 93 -12.32 12.23 -7.92
C ALA A 93 -12.27 10.94 -7.10
N ASP A 94 -11.63 9.89 -7.63
CA ASP A 94 -11.48 8.60 -6.96
C ASP A 94 -10.67 8.70 -5.67
N VAL A 95 -9.61 9.53 -5.68
CA VAL A 95 -8.82 9.82 -4.48
C VAL A 95 -9.66 10.54 -3.43
N LYS A 96 -10.52 11.49 -3.83
CA LYS A 96 -11.43 12.16 -2.89
C LYS A 96 -12.42 11.20 -2.25
N VAL A 97 -13.01 10.30 -3.04
CA VAL A 97 -13.94 9.27 -2.56
C VAL A 97 -13.26 8.36 -1.54
N THR A 98 -12.07 7.86 -1.87
CA THR A 98 -11.35 6.93 -1.00
C THR A 98 -10.77 7.59 0.25
N CYS A 99 -10.28 8.83 0.18
CA CYS A 99 -9.91 9.61 1.37
C CYS A 99 -11.12 9.85 2.29
N ARG A 100 -12.28 10.21 1.71
CA ARG A 100 -13.52 10.38 2.47
C ARG A 100 -13.92 9.09 3.17
N GLY A 101 -13.97 7.98 2.43
CA GLY A 101 -14.32 6.67 2.98
C GLY A 101 -13.35 6.19 4.06
N ALA A 102 -12.05 6.45 3.91
CA ALA A 102 -11.04 6.12 4.91
C ALA A 102 -11.30 6.82 6.24
N VAL A 103 -11.59 8.12 6.21
CA VAL A 103 -11.89 8.91 7.41
C VAL A 103 -13.23 8.45 8.01
N ARG A 104 -14.28 8.33 7.20
CA ARG A 104 -15.60 7.89 7.68
C ARG A 104 -15.56 6.50 8.30
N LEU A 105 -14.86 5.54 7.69
CA LEU A 105 -14.73 4.19 8.23
C LEU A 105 -13.96 4.18 9.56
N ALA A 106 -12.92 5.00 9.69
CA ALA A 106 -12.18 5.14 10.95
C ALA A 106 -13.09 5.69 12.07
N GLU A 107 -13.86 6.74 11.78
CA GLU A 107 -14.80 7.32 12.75
C GLU A 107 -15.94 6.36 13.11
N LEU A 108 -16.48 5.64 12.13
CA LEU A 108 -17.53 4.63 12.35
C LEU A 108 -17.04 3.56 13.32
N ARG A 109 -15.80 3.08 13.16
CA ARG A 109 -15.18 2.08 14.05
C ARG A 109 -14.92 2.61 15.46
N LEU A 110 -14.58 3.90 15.60
CA LEU A 110 -14.40 4.52 16.92
C LEU A 110 -15.72 4.64 17.67
N GLN A 111 -16.81 4.97 16.97
CA GLN A 111 -18.15 5.09 17.57
C GLN A 111 -18.78 3.72 17.87
N ASN A 112 -18.50 2.72 17.02
CA ASN A 112 -19.06 1.37 17.12
C ASN A 112 -17.96 0.31 17.25
N PRO A 113 -17.20 0.26 18.38
CA PRO A 113 -16.06 -0.63 18.53
C PRO A 113 -16.43 -2.12 18.56
N THR A 114 -17.72 -2.45 18.73
CA THR A 114 -18.28 -3.80 18.68
C THR A 114 -18.76 -4.19 17.28
N ASN A 115 -18.98 -3.24 16.37
CA ASN A 115 -19.34 -3.49 14.97
C ASN A 115 -18.09 -3.72 14.14
N ARG A 116 -17.22 -4.61 14.63
CA ARG A 116 -16.04 -4.98 13.89
C ARG A 116 -16.46 -5.92 12.78
N SER A 117 -16.15 -5.50 11.57
CA SER A 117 -15.95 -6.37 10.42
C SER A 117 -14.74 -7.29 10.66
N ASP A 118 -14.75 -8.06 11.76
CA ASP A 118 -13.59 -8.71 12.37
C ASP A 118 -12.85 -9.66 11.42
N ASN A 119 -13.53 -10.12 10.36
CA ASN A 119 -12.97 -11.05 9.38
C ASN A 119 -12.43 -10.37 8.11
N LEU A 120 -12.68 -9.07 7.90
CA LEU A 120 -12.20 -8.36 6.72
C LEU A 120 -10.92 -7.57 7.03
N PRO A 121 -9.93 -7.59 6.12
CA PRO A 121 -8.73 -6.78 6.27
C PRO A 121 -9.07 -5.29 6.17
N ASP A 122 -8.25 -4.42 6.74
CA ASP A 122 -8.47 -2.97 6.64
C ASP A 122 -8.53 -2.52 5.17
N LEU A 123 -9.68 -1.99 4.74
CA LEU A 123 -9.95 -1.61 3.36
C LEU A 123 -8.98 -0.54 2.85
N TYR A 124 -8.82 0.55 3.61
CA TYR A 124 -8.17 1.76 3.13
C TYR A 124 -6.70 1.83 3.49
N GLU A 125 -6.20 1.01 4.42
CA GLU A 125 -4.79 1.04 4.82
C GLU A 125 -3.81 0.93 3.63
N PRO A 126 -4.00 0.03 2.62
CA PRO A 126 -3.10 0.00 1.46
C PRO A 126 -3.10 1.30 0.64
N LEU A 127 -4.25 1.99 0.51
CA LEU A 127 -4.32 3.28 -0.16
C LEU A 127 -3.66 4.39 0.65
N ILE A 128 -3.88 4.43 1.97
CA ILE A 128 -3.22 5.42 2.83
C ILE A 128 -1.70 5.23 2.72
N ARG A 129 -1.21 3.99 2.74
CA ARG A 129 0.21 3.68 2.49
C ARG A 129 0.66 4.13 1.09
N LEU A 130 -0.15 3.93 0.06
CA LEU A 130 0.16 4.39 -1.29
C LEU A 130 0.35 5.91 -1.33
N TYR A 131 -0.55 6.66 -0.68
CA TYR A 131 -0.47 8.12 -0.59
C TYR A 131 0.74 8.57 0.23
N GLU A 132 1.07 7.91 1.33
CA GLU A 132 2.27 8.20 2.13
C GLU A 132 3.57 8.06 1.32
N ARG A 133 3.54 7.31 0.22
CA ARG A 133 4.65 7.18 -0.73
C ARG A 133 4.70 8.31 -1.76
N GLY A 134 3.82 9.30 -1.65
CA GLY A 134 3.78 10.51 -2.48
C GLY A 134 2.99 10.33 -3.76
N GLY A 135 2.39 11.42 -4.24
CA GLY A 135 1.61 11.44 -5.48
C GLY A 135 0.25 10.75 -5.39
N GLU A 136 -0.67 11.17 -6.26
CA GLU A 136 -1.99 10.58 -6.40
C GLU A 136 -2.01 9.40 -7.39
N PHE A 137 -3.19 8.82 -7.61
CA PHE A 137 -3.45 7.97 -8.77
C PHE A 137 -4.56 8.58 -9.62
N MET A 138 -4.58 8.23 -10.89
CA MET A 138 -5.60 8.66 -11.84
C MET A 138 -6.16 7.47 -12.59
N THR A 139 -7.46 7.50 -12.83
CA THR A 139 -8.11 6.58 -13.77
C THR A 139 -8.15 7.25 -15.14
N ASP A 140 -7.56 6.62 -16.15
CA ASP A 140 -7.63 7.12 -17.52
C ASP A 140 -9.00 6.83 -18.16
N ASN A 141 -9.26 7.47 -19.31
CA ASN A 141 -10.53 7.29 -20.04
C ASN A 141 -10.77 5.86 -20.53
N ALA A 142 -9.73 5.02 -20.57
CA ALA A 142 -9.87 3.62 -20.93
C ALA A 142 -10.16 2.74 -19.71
N GLY A 143 -10.09 3.26 -18.48
CA GLY A 143 -10.24 2.51 -17.24
C GLY A 143 -8.95 1.84 -16.75
N ALA A 144 -7.78 2.30 -17.18
CA ALA A 144 -6.50 1.93 -16.58
C ALA A 144 -6.17 2.87 -15.42
N LEU A 145 -5.46 2.36 -14.42
CA LEU A 145 -4.97 3.13 -13.29
C LEU A 145 -3.53 3.55 -13.56
N ASP A 146 -3.28 4.86 -13.60
CA ASP A 146 -1.94 5.44 -13.61
C ASP A 146 -1.52 5.77 -12.17
N LEU A 147 -0.39 5.20 -11.75
CA LEU A 147 0.22 5.38 -10.44
C LEU A 147 1.43 6.31 -10.47
N THR A 148 1.48 7.23 -11.43
CA THR A 148 2.62 8.13 -11.69
C THR A 148 3.81 7.34 -12.23
N GLY A 149 3.74 6.96 -13.51
CA GLY A 149 4.84 6.30 -14.24
C GLY A 149 4.63 4.81 -14.49
N VAL A 150 3.59 4.22 -13.91
CA VAL A 150 3.13 2.87 -14.27
C VAL A 150 1.61 2.86 -14.38
N SER A 151 1.14 2.45 -15.55
CA SER A 151 -0.27 2.20 -15.83
C SER A 151 -0.57 0.71 -15.82
N PHE A 152 -1.69 0.32 -15.22
CA PHE A 152 -2.15 -1.06 -15.24
C PHE A 152 -3.67 -1.17 -15.18
N ARG A 153 -4.21 -2.32 -15.58
CA ARG A 153 -5.65 -2.59 -15.53
C ARG A 153 -6.04 -3.13 -14.14
N PRO A 154 -7.13 -2.62 -13.53
CA PRO A 154 -7.57 -3.07 -12.21
C PRO A 154 -8.01 -4.54 -12.18
N GLY A 155 -8.35 -5.14 -13.33
CA GLY A 155 -8.84 -6.51 -13.44
C GLY A 155 -10.31 -6.63 -13.06
N SER A 156 -10.79 -7.85 -12.83
CA SER A 156 -12.16 -8.11 -12.42
C SER A 156 -12.30 -8.17 -10.90
N LEU A 157 -13.50 -7.86 -10.39
CA LEU A 157 -13.83 -8.00 -8.97
C LEU A 157 -13.58 -9.44 -8.48
N GLN A 158 -14.07 -10.44 -9.21
CA GLN A 158 -13.89 -11.85 -8.84
C GLN A 158 -12.40 -12.26 -8.80
N GLY A 159 -11.61 -11.83 -9.78
CA GLY A 159 -10.18 -12.12 -9.82
C GLY A 159 -9.44 -11.49 -8.64
N ASN A 160 -9.80 -10.25 -8.28
CA ASN A 160 -9.25 -9.59 -7.12
C ASN A 160 -9.67 -10.27 -5.80
N ALA A 161 -10.94 -10.65 -5.65
CA ALA A 161 -11.43 -11.33 -4.44
C ALA A 161 -10.75 -12.69 -4.22
N SER A 162 -10.37 -13.41 -5.29
CA SER A 162 -9.68 -14.70 -5.20
C SER A 162 -8.17 -14.63 -4.93
N ASN A 163 -7.56 -13.44 -4.97
CA ASN A 163 -6.12 -13.32 -4.77
C ASN A 163 -5.73 -13.53 -3.30
N THR A 164 -4.55 -14.12 -3.09
CA THR A 164 -3.88 -14.06 -1.79
C THR A 164 -3.40 -12.64 -1.49
N PRO A 165 -3.10 -12.30 -0.21
CA PRO A 165 -2.49 -11.01 0.14
C PRO A 165 -1.29 -10.68 -0.76
N VAL A 166 -1.29 -9.48 -1.31
CA VAL A 166 -0.37 -9.07 -2.38
C VAL A 166 0.96 -8.56 -1.82
N VAL A 167 0.91 -7.80 -0.72
CA VAL A 167 2.09 -7.18 -0.10
C VAL A 167 1.84 -6.89 1.37
N ALA A 168 2.89 -7.04 2.18
CA ALA A 168 2.92 -6.58 3.56
C ALA A 168 2.92 -5.05 3.61
N LEU A 169 2.22 -4.45 4.58
CA LEU A 169 2.09 -2.99 4.66
C LEU A 169 3.20 -2.32 5.49
N HIS A 170 4.26 -3.06 5.84
CA HIS A 170 5.38 -2.56 6.64
C HIS A 170 6.34 -1.75 5.77
N ASN A 171 6.73 -0.56 6.24
CA ASN A 171 7.68 0.30 5.52
C ASN A 171 8.96 -0.44 5.12
N THR A 172 9.54 -1.26 6.01
CA THR A 172 10.74 -2.05 5.69
C THR A 172 10.58 -2.95 4.47
N VAL A 173 9.41 -3.56 4.28
CA VAL A 173 9.14 -4.42 3.10
C VAL A 173 8.93 -3.56 1.86
N LEU A 174 8.12 -2.50 1.97
CA LEU A 174 7.83 -1.59 0.86
C LEU A 174 9.11 -0.88 0.35
N ASP A 175 9.95 -0.43 1.27
CA ASP A 175 11.22 0.24 0.96
C ASP A 175 12.24 -0.74 0.35
N ALA A 176 12.22 -2.03 0.76
CA ALA A 176 13.06 -3.05 0.15
C ALA A 176 12.65 -3.39 -1.30
N LEU A 177 11.37 -3.23 -1.65
CA LEU A 177 10.87 -3.47 -3.00
C LEU A 177 11.23 -2.35 -3.98
N ASP A 178 11.45 -1.15 -3.44
CA ASP A 178 11.64 0.06 -4.21
C ASP A 178 13.10 0.28 -4.60
N VAL A 179 13.29 0.63 -5.87
CA VAL A 179 14.59 0.90 -6.46
C VAL A 179 14.41 1.61 -7.80
N GLU A 180 15.31 2.54 -8.12
CA GLU A 180 15.36 3.16 -9.43
C GLU A 180 15.96 2.22 -10.49
N GLY A 181 15.35 2.20 -11.67
CA GLY A 181 15.79 1.39 -12.80
C GLY A 181 15.05 0.06 -12.90
N ARG A 182 15.56 -0.84 -13.75
CA ARG A 182 14.92 -2.15 -13.95
C ARG A 182 15.44 -3.14 -12.93
N VAL A 183 14.53 -3.82 -12.24
CA VAL A 183 14.85 -4.86 -11.27
C VAL A 183 14.24 -6.20 -11.70
N THR A 184 15.00 -7.27 -11.53
CA THR A 184 14.50 -8.65 -11.66
C THR A 184 14.82 -9.41 -10.39
N PHE A 185 13.82 -10.08 -9.80
CA PHE A 185 13.99 -10.85 -8.57
C PHE A 185 14.20 -12.33 -8.87
N TYR A 186 14.97 -12.98 -8.02
CA TYR A 186 15.24 -14.41 -8.06
C TYR A 186 15.16 -14.98 -6.65
N ALA A 187 14.71 -16.23 -6.54
CA ALA A 187 14.76 -16.99 -5.30
C ALA A 187 14.97 -18.46 -5.61
N SER A 188 15.44 -19.21 -4.62
CA SER A 188 15.49 -20.67 -4.71
C SER A 188 14.10 -21.26 -4.55
N ASP A 189 13.89 -22.50 -4.97
CA ASP A 189 12.62 -23.24 -4.81
C ASP A 189 12.17 -23.43 -3.34
N SER A 190 12.99 -23.02 -2.37
CA SER A 190 12.59 -22.92 -0.97
C SER A 190 11.82 -21.64 -0.69
N ASP A 191 10.62 -21.76 -0.12
CA ASP A 191 9.77 -20.66 0.42
C ASP A 191 10.44 -19.83 1.54
N ARG A 192 11.67 -20.19 1.95
CA ARG A 192 12.48 -19.47 2.95
C ARG A 192 13.88 -19.16 2.46
N GLY A 193 14.12 -19.32 1.16
CA GLY A 193 15.41 -19.06 0.55
C GLY A 193 15.77 -17.58 0.53
N PRO A 194 17.07 -17.25 0.35
CA PRO A 194 17.49 -15.88 0.11
C PRO A 194 16.82 -15.32 -1.15
N VAL A 195 16.38 -14.07 -1.07
CA VAL A 195 15.89 -13.30 -2.23
C VAL A 195 17.07 -12.56 -2.84
N PHE A 196 17.26 -12.72 -4.13
CA PHE A 196 18.23 -11.96 -4.91
C PHE A 196 17.50 -10.98 -5.81
N ARG A 197 18.18 -9.88 -6.14
CA ARG A 197 17.77 -9.00 -7.22
C ARG A 197 18.94 -8.66 -8.12
N ARG A 198 18.63 -8.58 -9.42
CA ARG A 198 19.48 -7.98 -10.43
C ARG A 198 18.93 -6.60 -10.76
N LEU A 199 19.74 -5.58 -10.52
CA LEU A 199 19.43 -4.19 -10.79
C LEU A 199 20.17 -3.71 -12.03
N LEU A 200 19.45 -3.06 -12.93
CA LEU A 200 19.95 -2.30 -14.06
C LEU A 200 19.59 -0.82 -13.84
N PRO A 201 20.48 -0.03 -13.21
CA PRO A 201 20.26 1.39 -12.96
C PRO A 201 20.09 2.18 -14.27
N GLN A 202 19.42 3.32 -14.22
CA GLN A 202 19.24 4.17 -15.42
C GLN A 202 20.57 4.69 -15.98
N GLY A 203 21.59 4.90 -15.14
CA GLY A 203 22.94 5.31 -15.54
C GLY A 203 23.82 4.20 -16.12
N GLY A 204 23.28 2.99 -16.31
CA GLY A 204 24.01 1.84 -16.84
C GLY A 204 24.68 0.98 -15.76
N GLY A 205 25.29 -0.12 -16.21
CA GLY A 205 25.86 -1.15 -15.36
C GLY A 205 24.83 -2.17 -14.86
N GLN A 206 25.33 -3.15 -14.10
CA GLN A 206 24.53 -4.19 -13.48
C GLN A 206 25.03 -4.39 -12.05
N ARG A 207 24.09 -4.51 -11.09
CA ARG A 207 24.40 -4.88 -9.71
C ARG A 207 23.53 -6.06 -9.29
N ASP A 208 24.18 -7.04 -8.71
CA ASP A 208 23.55 -8.23 -8.18
C ASP A 208 23.60 -8.13 -6.65
N GLU A 209 22.45 -8.28 -6.01
CA GLU A 209 22.28 -8.07 -4.57
C GLU A 209 21.47 -9.20 -3.94
N VAL A 210 21.78 -9.51 -2.68
CA VAL A 210 21.03 -10.47 -1.85
C VAL A 210 20.37 -9.74 -0.69
N PHE A 211 19.12 -10.10 -0.39
CA PHE A 211 18.38 -9.52 0.71
C PHE A 211 18.68 -10.23 2.03
N SER A 212 18.98 -9.45 3.06
CA SER A 212 19.04 -9.89 4.45
C SER A 212 18.04 -9.09 5.26
N GLY A 213 17.18 -9.75 6.06
CA GLY A 213 16.22 -9.05 6.92
C GLY A 213 16.85 -8.08 7.92
N LYS A 214 18.14 -8.26 8.27
CA LYS A 214 18.87 -7.37 9.19
C LYS A 214 19.61 -6.23 8.49
N LEU A 215 20.22 -6.50 7.34
CA LEU A 215 21.12 -5.56 6.65
C LEU A 215 20.51 -4.95 5.38
N GLY A 216 19.29 -5.36 5.02
CA GLY A 216 18.68 -5.02 3.73
C GLY A 216 19.43 -5.67 2.56
N TRP A 217 19.43 -4.98 1.42
CA TRP A 217 20.15 -5.42 0.21
C TRP A 217 21.66 -5.26 0.36
N GLN A 218 22.39 -6.33 0.08
CA GLN A 218 23.85 -6.35 0.12
C GLN A 218 24.40 -6.79 -1.23
N PRO A 219 25.49 -6.17 -1.74
CA PRO A 219 26.16 -6.63 -2.95
C PRO A 219 26.54 -8.11 -2.85
N THR A 220 26.37 -8.86 -3.94
CA THR A 220 26.80 -10.24 -4.02
C THR A 220 27.51 -10.52 -5.33
N THR A 221 28.49 -11.42 -5.29
CA THR A 221 29.15 -11.99 -6.46
C THR A 221 28.63 -13.38 -6.79
N GLN A 222 27.63 -13.87 -6.03
CA GLN A 222 27.06 -15.18 -6.24
C GLN A 222 26.32 -15.23 -7.59
N PRO A 223 26.67 -16.17 -8.48
CA PRO A 223 25.91 -16.36 -9.71
C PRO A 223 24.54 -16.96 -9.35
N PHE A 224 23.47 -16.24 -9.66
CA PHE A 224 22.08 -16.72 -9.52
C PHE A 224 21.27 -16.59 -10.81
N ALA A 225 21.92 -16.21 -11.92
CA ALA A 225 21.22 -15.81 -13.15
C ALA A 225 21.99 -16.15 -14.43
N SER A 226 22.54 -17.37 -14.51
CA SER A 226 22.72 -18.04 -15.81
C SER A 226 21.50 -18.91 -16.07
N ASP A 227 20.80 -18.64 -17.18
CA ASP A 227 19.71 -19.49 -17.69
C ASP A 227 20.18 -20.95 -17.71
N GLY A 228 19.65 -21.77 -16.81
CA GLY A 228 19.98 -23.20 -16.68
C GLY A 228 20.72 -23.63 -15.40
N ASP A 229 21.08 -22.72 -14.49
CA ASP A 229 21.71 -23.09 -13.22
C ASP A 229 20.68 -23.52 -12.17
N ARG A 230 20.79 -24.76 -11.67
CA ARG A 230 19.71 -25.56 -11.05
C ARG A 230 19.30 -25.14 -9.62
N GLY A 231 19.45 -23.87 -9.25
CA GLY A 231 19.23 -23.42 -7.86
C GLY A 231 18.28 -22.25 -7.67
N TYR A 232 18.11 -21.38 -8.66
CA TYR A 232 17.38 -20.11 -8.51
C TYR A 232 16.49 -19.83 -9.73
N ALA A 233 15.22 -19.55 -9.48
CA ALA A 233 14.24 -19.18 -10.49
C ALA A 233 13.92 -17.69 -10.43
N ARG A 234 13.62 -17.11 -11.60
CA ARG A 234 13.06 -15.76 -11.67
C ARG A 234 11.68 -15.76 -11.02
N ILE A 235 11.46 -14.82 -10.11
CA ILE A 235 10.18 -14.64 -9.41
C ILE A 235 9.57 -13.28 -9.74
N TYR A 236 8.27 -13.17 -9.54
CA TYR A 236 7.53 -11.93 -9.67
C TYR A 236 7.59 -11.09 -8.39
N ASP A 237 7.23 -9.83 -8.52
CA ASP A 237 7.17 -8.82 -7.46
C ASP A 237 6.38 -9.25 -6.21
N GLN A 238 5.22 -9.91 -6.38
CA GLN A 238 4.39 -10.37 -5.26
C GLN A 238 5.11 -11.47 -4.45
N GLU A 239 5.83 -12.34 -5.15
CA GLU A 239 6.59 -13.41 -4.50
C GLU A 239 7.82 -12.85 -3.80
N ALA A 240 8.53 -11.92 -4.44
CA ALA A 240 9.63 -11.20 -3.81
C ALA A 240 9.16 -10.48 -2.54
N ALA A 241 8.00 -9.81 -2.57
CA ALA A 241 7.42 -9.15 -1.41
C ALA A 241 7.16 -10.11 -0.25
N ARG A 242 6.57 -11.29 -0.51
CA ARG A 242 6.36 -12.32 0.52
C ARG A 242 7.66 -12.81 1.13
N LEU A 243 8.66 -13.14 0.30
CA LEU A 243 9.93 -13.66 0.81
C LEU A 243 10.72 -12.60 1.59
N ILE A 244 10.66 -11.33 1.15
CA ILE A 244 11.22 -10.18 1.88
C ILE A 244 10.53 -10.04 3.25
N GLU A 245 9.19 -10.11 3.30
CA GLU A 245 8.44 -10.07 4.56
C GLU A 245 8.88 -11.21 5.50
N VAL A 246 8.94 -12.45 5.01
CA VAL A 246 9.39 -13.60 5.81
C VAL A 246 10.80 -13.37 6.36
N ALA A 247 11.72 -12.84 5.55
CA ALA A 247 13.08 -12.53 5.99
C ALA A 247 13.14 -11.42 7.03
N VAL A 248 12.33 -10.36 6.89
CA VAL A 248 12.22 -9.26 7.86
C VAL A 248 11.66 -9.76 9.19
N LEU A 249 10.61 -10.56 9.17
CA LEU A 249 9.98 -11.10 10.39
C LEU A 249 10.84 -12.15 11.10
N SER A 250 11.66 -12.88 10.35
CA SER A 250 12.55 -13.92 10.90
C SER A 250 13.88 -13.36 11.42
N ALA A 251 14.20 -12.10 11.16
CA ALA A 251 15.43 -11.48 11.63
C ALA A 251 15.38 -11.30 13.16
N PRO A 252 16.41 -11.75 13.91
CA PRO A 252 16.46 -11.51 15.35
C PRO A 252 16.48 -10.00 15.60
N ARG A 253 15.51 -9.50 16.39
CA ARG A 253 15.49 -8.09 16.81
C ARG A 253 16.82 -7.79 17.48
N CYS A 254 17.56 -6.79 16.98
CA CYS A 254 18.72 -6.29 17.71
C CYS A 254 18.24 -5.84 19.09
N ALA A 255 18.65 -6.55 20.15
CA ALA A 255 18.58 -6.04 21.50
C ALA A 255 19.46 -4.78 21.55
N GLY A 256 18.84 -3.60 21.56
CA GLY A 256 19.58 -2.34 21.57
C GLY A 256 18.88 -1.15 20.92
N GLN A 257 17.58 -0.96 21.16
CA GLN A 257 16.96 0.37 21.15
C GLN A 257 15.86 0.40 22.23
N GLU A 258 16.31 0.29 23.47
CA GLU A 258 15.57 0.74 24.65
C GLU A 258 16.56 1.61 25.43
N GLN A 259 16.13 2.83 25.78
CA GLN A 259 16.86 3.92 26.47
C GLN A 259 17.56 4.96 25.56
N ALA A 260 16.78 5.94 25.10
CA ALA A 260 16.95 7.36 25.43
C ALA A 260 15.69 8.14 25.03
#